data_AF-A0A9D5XY47-F1
#
_entry.id   AF-A0A9D5XY47-F1
#
_cell.length_a   1.000
_cell.length_b   1.000
_cell.length_c   1.000
_cell.angle_alpha   90.00
_cell.angle_beta   90.00
_cell.angle_gamma   90.00
#
_symmetry.space_group_name_H-M   'P 1'
#
loop_
_entity.id
_entity.type
_entity.pdbx_description
1 polymer ?
#
loop_
_entity_poly.entity_id
_entity_poly.type
_entity_poly.pdbx_seq_one_letter_code
_entity_poly.pdbx_strand_id
1 'polypeptide(L)'
;MANAPSGGRLGNDERLAAYQTRLRALKERSSLREVMERELLLEFLTLNQSAINEFPMLEAQKSTAIELLCGRQGHPGYEFIHKHIAHFIVLLAHFEKAVKVGETERADTLRVGLLNTESILIKCVQGIVYAMALITDNFEEVVLRYFGQAALTEYTALIERHELDQAFWTAFIEQFVASKVAEAHREILEGEKFDISKERAFLVIRFLFDDILAKLNPTNQKIDKTRIQQCYVSSRTEEDGIRRAKLVQGVLAKRLSSLSGFKLFTAGELLQAARITCIDTIGEEFAKRYARRLAEAAEGGPDHPADPEEARKEQESFKFVLDQLVGLGVGASIAFGVSGDHFYKAMESYTPEHIKSIQPYMRDYSIPTLERILFFLLEHNMIHLLREQGREEGGKIQVRSGRARRVPEAEVDALPNMSKIRKKQLFGKDTTREGTLLFKPKTAQQLGKLMTTLSLESELQQALAAIWKKAVFRVDIMVLINLELVARGTTNLKARLAEILDKYGVAKRTAPDSESPPEASPPGEQPGG
;
A
#
# COMPACT_ATOMS: atom_id res chain seq x y z
N MET A 1 11.16 28.32 -27.66
CA MET A 1 12.28 28.39 -26.70
C MET A 1 12.35 29.80 -26.17
N ALA A 2 11.81 30.03 -24.98
CA ALA A 2 11.93 31.29 -24.24
C ALA A 2 12.51 30.92 -22.88
N ASN A 3 13.59 31.60 -22.51
CA ASN A 3 14.40 31.33 -21.33
C ASN A 3 13.55 31.31 -20.05
N ALA A 4 13.60 30.18 -19.33
CA ALA A 4 13.12 30.10 -17.96
C ALA A 4 13.95 31.07 -17.10
N PRO A 5 13.34 32.04 -16.41
CA PRO A 5 14.08 32.90 -15.51
C PRO A 5 14.58 32.07 -14.31
N SER A 6 15.82 32.33 -13.93
CA SER A 6 16.53 31.75 -12.80
C SER A 6 15.74 31.89 -11.48
N GLY A 7 15.07 30.81 -11.08
CA GLY A 7 14.95 30.21 -9.73
C GLY A 7 14.79 31.04 -8.45
N GLY A 8 14.44 32.32 -8.50
CA GLY A 8 14.12 33.12 -7.31
C GLY A 8 12.63 33.06 -6.95
N ARG A 9 12.31 32.94 -5.66
CA ARG A 9 10.92 33.07 -5.17
C ARG A 9 10.43 34.49 -5.46
N LEU A 10 9.33 34.62 -6.20
CA LEU A 10 8.67 35.91 -6.44
C LEU A 10 8.27 36.57 -5.11
N GLY A 11 8.39 37.89 -5.05
CA GLY A 11 7.94 38.70 -3.92
C GLY A 11 6.44 38.54 -3.66
N ASN A 12 6.00 38.79 -2.42
CA ASN A 12 4.58 38.66 -2.06
C ASN A 12 3.67 39.51 -2.97
N ASP A 13 4.08 40.74 -3.29
CA ASP A 13 3.28 41.64 -4.11
C ASP A 13 3.25 41.23 -5.59
N GLU A 14 4.34 40.65 -6.08
CA GLU A 14 4.42 40.10 -7.45
C GLU A 14 3.48 38.91 -7.60
N ARG A 15 3.45 38.00 -6.61
CA ARG A 15 2.50 36.86 -6.62
C ARG A 15 1.06 37.34 -6.57
N LEU A 16 0.73 38.30 -5.70
CA LEU A 16 -0.62 38.87 -5.62
C LEU A 16 -1.05 39.53 -6.93
N ALA A 17 -0.15 40.28 -7.58
CA ALA A 17 -0.40 40.90 -8.87
C ALA A 17 -0.62 39.85 -9.98
N ALA A 18 0.14 38.75 -9.97
CA ALA A 18 -0.05 37.64 -10.90
C ALA A 18 -1.44 36.98 -10.73
N TYR A 19 -1.85 36.69 -9.49
CA TYR A 19 -3.19 36.14 -9.21
C TYR A 19 -4.31 37.08 -9.66
N GLN A 20 -4.17 38.39 -9.41
CA GLN A 20 -5.14 39.38 -9.87
C GLN A 20 -5.23 39.42 -11.39
N THR A 21 -4.10 39.41 -12.08
CA THR A 21 -4.04 39.35 -13.55
C THR A 21 -4.76 38.12 -14.08
N ARG A 22 -4.48 36.95 -13.50
CA ARG A 22 -5.14 35.69 -13.88
C ARG A 22 -6.65 35.76 -13.62
N LEU A 23 -7.06 36.26 -12.45
CA LEU A 23 -8.47 36.40 -12.09
C LEU A 23 -9.24 37.35 -13.03
N ARG A 24 -8.64 38.46 -13.45
CA ARG A 24 -9.24 39.39 -14.44
C ARG A 24 -9.44 38.70 -15.78
N ALA A 25 -8.41 38.04 -16.31
CA ALA A 25 -8.50 37.32 -17.58
C ALA A 25 -9.60 36.25 -17.57
N LEU A 26 -9.79 35.56 -16.44
CA LEU A 26 -10.84 34.56 -16.29
C LEU A 26 -12.24 35.19 -16.23
N LYS A 27 -12.39 36.34 -15.57
CA LYS A 27 -13.65 37.10 -15.49
C LYS A 27 -14.04 37.70 -16.84
N GLU A 28 -13.09 38.23 -17.60
CA GLU A 28 -13.32 38.80 -18.93
C GLU A 28 -13.87 37.77 -19.92
N ARG A 29 -13.49 36.50 -19.75
CA ARG A 29 -13.98 35.37 -20.56
C ARG A 29 -15.27 34.75 -20.02
N SER A 30 -15.88 35.32 -18.98
CA SER A 30 -17.08 34.77 -18.31
C SER A 30 -16.90 33.30 -17.88
N SER A 31 -15.71 32.96 -17.38
CA SER A 31 -15.40 31.58 -16.96
C SER A 31 -16.34 31.12 -15.84
N LEU A 32 -16.76 29.85 -15.89
CA LEU A 32 -17.50 29.24 -14.80
C LEU A 32 -16.66 29.23 -13.52
N ARG A 33 -17.31 29.33 -12.35
CA ARG A 33 -16.63 29.35 -11.04
C ARG A 33 -15.62 28.23 -10.87
N GLU A 34 -15.98 27.01 -11.27
CA GLU A 34 -15.14 25.83 -11.13
C GLU A 34 -13.88 25.90 -12.00
N VAL A 35 -14.01 26.47 -13.20
CA VAL A 35 -12.87 26.74 -14.08
C VAL A 35 -11.98 27.80 -13.44
N MET A 36 -12.57 28.85 -12.86
CA MET A 36 -11.79 29.88 -12.16
C MET A 36 -11.00 29.31 -10.98
N GLU A 37 -11.63 28.46 -10.16
CA GLU A 37 -10.97 27.80 -9.01
C GLU A 37 -9.81 26.93 -9.48
N ARG A 38 -10.01 26.09 -10.50
CA ARG A 38 -8.95 25.23 -11.05
C ARG A 38 -7.80 26.05 -11.63
N GLU A 39 -8.09 27.02 -12.50
CA GLU A 39 -7.08 27.82 -13.18
C GLU A 39 -6.26 28.68 -12.19
N LEU A 40 -6.87 29.14 -11.10
CA LEU A 40 -6.13 29.82 -10.04
C LEU A 40 -5.31 28.87 -9.17
N LEU A 41 -5.76 27.63 -8.93
CA LEU A 41 -4.93 26.62 -8.26
C LEU A 41 -3.69 26.25 -9.09
N LEU A 42 -3.82 26.19 -10.41
CA LEU A 42 -2.68 25.96 -11.33
C LEU A 42 -1.68 27.12 -11.31
N GLU A 43 -2.18 28.36 -11.38
CA GLU A 43 -1.34 29.56 -11.25
C GLU A 43 -0.65 29.60 -9.87
N PHE A 44 -1.39 29.31 -8.81
CA PHE A 44 -0.88 29.18 -7.45
C PHE A 44 0.25 28.16 -7.32
N LEU A 45 0.09 26.96 -7.88
CA LEU A 45 1.14 25.96 -7.87
C LEU A 45 2.39 26.48 -8.59
N THR A 46 2.21 27.01 -9.80
CA THR A 46 3.31 27.54 -10.63
C THR A 46 4.12 28.61 -9.90
N LEU A 47 3.46 29.53 -9.21
CA LEU A 47 4.13 30.63 -8.50
C LEU A 47 4.77 30.23 -7.16
N ASN A 48 4.39 29.08 -6.58
CA ASN A 48 4.85 28.65 -5.26
C ASN A 48 5.66 27.35 -5.25
N GLN A 49 6.01 26.77 -6.40
CA GLN A 49 6.79 25.51 -6.46
C GLN A 49 8.06 25.58 -5.61
N SER A 50 8.78 26.71 -5.63
CA SER A 50 10.01 26.92 -4.87
C SER A 50 9.81 27.04 -3.35
N ALA A 51 8.57 27.23 -2.88
CA ALA A 51 8.22 27.32 -1.47
C ALA A 51 7.71 26.00 -0.89
N ILE A 52 7.57 24.96 -1.72
CA ILE A 52 7.15 23.62 -1.31
C ILE A 52 8.40 22.76 -1.21
N ASN A 53 8.67 22.25 -0.01
CA ASN A 53 9.81 21.38 0.23
C ASN A 53 9.62 20.06 -0.51
N GLU A 54 10.70 19.57 -1.15
CA GLU A 54 10.72 18.31 -1.89
C GLU A 54 9.70 18.27 -3.05
N PHE A 55 9.34 19.43 -3.61
CA PHE A 55 8.46 19.48 -4.78
C PHE A 55 9.04 18.61 -5.92
N PRO A 56 8.24 17.76 -6.57
CA PRO A 56 8.76 16.79 -7.53
C PRO A 56 9.48 17.45 -8.71
N MET A 57 10.59 16.84 -9.14
CA MET A 57 11.35 17.30 -10.32
C MET A 57 10.80 16.69 -11.62
N LEU A 58 10.31 15.44 -11.55
CA LEU A 58 9.75 14.71 -12.68
C LEU A 58 8.37 15.25 -13.06
N GLU A 59 8.15 15.48 -14.36
CA GLU A 59 6.88 16.04 -14.86
C GLU A 59 5.67 15.17 -14.52
N ALA A 60 5.76 13.85 -14.62
CA ALA A 60 4.66 12.95 -14.26
C ALA A 60 4.24 13.08 -12.78
N GLN A 61 5.22 13.29 -11.89
CA GLN A 61 4.97 13.50 -10.47
C GLN A 61 4.43 14.93 -10.20
N LYS A 62 4.86 15.93 -10.97
CA LYS A 62 4.25 17.28 -10.91
C LYS A 62 2.79 17.24 -11.36
N SER A 63 2.49 16.54 -12.46
CA SER A 63 1.12 16.33 -12.93
C SER A 63 0.28 15.63 -11.87
N THR A 64 0.80 14.57 -11.26
CA THR A 64 0.12 13.88 -10.15
C THR A 64 -0.24 14.84 -9.01
N ALA A 65 0.71 15.69 -8.58
CA ALA A 65 0.45 16.66 -7.51
C ALA A 65 -0.61 17.71 -7.92
N ILE A 66 -0.62 18.11 -9.20
CA ILE A 66 -1.66 18.98 -9.77
C ILE A 66 -3.02 18.29 -9.75
N GLU A 67 -3.10 17.04 -10.21
CA GLU A 67 -4.36 16.28 -10.24
C GLU A 67 -4.94 16.09 -8.85
N LEU A 68 -4.09 15.73 -7.87
CA LEU A 68 -4.49 15.58 -6.47
C LEU A 68 -4.87 16.90 -5.80
N LEU A 69 -4.34 18.04 -6.24
CA LEU A 69 -4.76 19.34 -5.71
C LEU A 69 -6.08 19.82 -6.35
N CYS A 70 -6.19 19.66 -7.67
CA CYS A 70 -7.28 20.20 -8.48
C CYS A 70 -8.43 19.20 -8.71
N GLY A 71 -8.42 18.06 -8.02
CA GLY A 71 -9.49 17.09 -8.04
C GLY A 71 -10.81 17.67 -7.53
N ARG A 72 -11.93 17.12 -8.02
CA ARG A 72 -13.26 17.71 -7.82
C ARG A 72 -14.19 16.87 -6.96
N GLN A 73 -14.07 15.54 -7.06
CA GLN A 73 -14.97 14.58 -6.43
C GLN A 73 -14.18 13.34 -6.00
N GLY A 74 -14.81 12.47 -5.22
CA GLY A 74 -14.25 11.19 -4.77
C GLY A 74 -13.66 11.24 -3.36
N HIS A 75 -13.00 12.34 -2.98
CA HIS A 75 -12.41 12.49 -1.64
C HIS A 75 -13.01 13.68 -0.86
N PRO A 76 -13.46 13.51 0.40
CA PRO A 76 -14.08 14.60 1.17
C PRO A 76 -13.15 15.81 1.40
N GLY A 77 -11.84 15.60 1.39
CA GLY A 77 -10.84 16.65 1.55
C GLY A 77 -10.91 17.75 0.50
N TYR A 78 -11.47 17.48 -0.70
CA TYR A 78 -11.64 18.50 -1.74
C TYR A 78 -12.57 19.64 -1.30
N GLU A 79 -13.58 19.37 -0.45
CA GLU A 79 -14.45 20.42 0.10
C GLU A 79 -13.64 21.48 0.87
N PHE A 80 -12.60 21.05 1.59
CA PHE A 80 -11.71 21.95 2.31
C PHE A 80 -10.90 22.83 1.35
N ILE A 81 -10.30 22.24 0.31
CA ILE A 81 -9.53 22.99 -0.70
C ILE A 81 -10.42 23.98 -1.44
N HIS A 82 -11.59 23.52 -1.94
CA HIS A 82 -12.56 24.35 -2.65
C HIS A 82 -13.04 25.54 -1.79
N LYS A 83 -13.27 25.32 -0.49
CA LYS A 83 -13.62 26.40 0.43
C LYS A 83 -12.52 27.46 0.53
N HIS A 84 -11.24 27.05 0.62
CA HIS A 84 -10.12 27.98 0.75
C HIS A 84 -9.83 28.72 -0.55
N ILE A 85 -9.85 28.05 -1.71
CA ILE A 85 -9.67 28.74 -2.99
C ILE A 85 -10.83 29.68 -3.32
N ALA A 86 -12.07 29.29 -3.01
CA ALA A 86 -13.22 30.18 -3.17
C ALA A 86 -13.09 31.43 -2.29
N HIS A 87 -12.66 31.25 -1.03
CA HIS A 87 -12.39 32.36 -0.13
C HIS A 87 -11.27 33.26 -0.66
N PHE A 88 -10.18 32.66 -1.17
CA PHE A 88 -9.06 33.37 -1.79
C PHE A 88 -9.51 34.24 -2.97
N ILE A 89 -10.36 33.72 -3.86
CA ILE A 89 -10.93 34.47 -4.99
C ILE A 89 -11.73 35.69 -4.51
N VAL A 90 -12.53 35.52 -3.46
CA VAL A 90 -13.32 36.62 -2.87
C VAL A 90 -12.39 37.68 -2.27
N LEU A 91 -11.37 37.27 -1.52
CA LEU A 91 -10.37 38.18 -0.96
C LEU A 91 -9.63 38.94 -2.07
N LEU A 92 -9.24 38.28 -3.16
CA LEU A 92 -8.54 38.91 -4.29
C LEU A 92 -9.41 40.01 -4.93
N ALA A 93 -10.70 39.73 -5.14
CA ALA A 93 -11.63 40.69 -5.71
C ALA A 93 -11.86 41.90 -4.80
N HIS A 94 -12.00 41.68 -3.49
CA HIS A 94 -12.15 42.76 -2.52
C HIS A 94 -10.86 43.57 -2.36
N PHE A 95 -9.70 42.92 -2.37
CA PHE A 95 -8.40 43.58 -2.29
C PHE A 95 -8.18 44.49 -3.49
N GLU A 96 -8.46 44.01 -4.70
CA GLU A 96 -8.38 44.83 -5.91
C GLU A 96 -9.29 46.07 -5.83
N LYS A 97 -10.52 45.91 -5.31
CA LYS A 97 -11.45 47.03 -5.13
C LYS A 97 -10.93 48.03 -4.09
N ALA A 98 -10.45 47.56 -2.94
CA ALA A 98 -9.93 48.42 -1.87
C ALA A 98 -8.73 49.25 -2.35
N VAL A 99 -7.81 48.62 -3.09
CA VAL A 99 -6.66 49.31 -3.70
C VAL A 99 -7.11 50.37 -4.71
N LYS A 100 -8.09 50.07 -5.58
CA LYS A 100 -8.62 51.03 -6.57
C LYS A 100 -9.30 52.24 -5.93
N VAL A 101 -9.96 52.06 -4.79
CA VAL A 101 -10.71 53.12 -4.08
C VAL A 101 -9.82 53.87 -3.07
N GLY A 102 -8.59 53.40 -2.81
CA GLY A 102 -7.66 54.03 -1.88
C GLY A 102 -7.91 53.70 -0.40
N GLU A 103 -8.63 52.61 -0.10
CA GLU A 103 -8.90 52.15 1.28
C GLU A 103 -7.69 51.37 1.84
N THR A 104 -6.64 52.07 2.27
CA THR A 104 -5.34 51.48 2.67
C THR A 104 -5.42 50.47 3.81
N GLU A 105 -6.04 50.81 4.95
CA GLU A 105 -6.16 49.90 6.11
C GLU A 105 -6.91 48.60 5.78
N ARG A 106 -7.96 48.72 4.95
CA ARG A 106 -8.72 47.56 4.49
C ARG A 106 -7.91 46.72 3.51
N ALA A 107 -7.17 47.37 2.59
CA ALA A 107 -6.30 46.68 1.65
C ALA A 107 -5.22 45.87 2.39
N ASP A 108 -4.61 46.43 3.44
CA ASP A 108 -3.61 45.73 4.26
C ASP A 108 -4.22 44.53 5.00
N THR A 109 -5.41 44.69 5.58
CA THR A 109 -6.13 43.58 6.24
C THR A 109 -6.43 42.44 5.25
N LEU A 110 -6.91 42.78 4.05
CA LEU A 110 -7.19 41.81 3.00
C LEU A 110 -5.92 41.14 2.47
N ARG A 111 -4.81 41.88 2.37
CA ARG A 111 -3.49 41.35 2.00
C ARG A 111 -3.02 40.29 2.99
N VAL A 112 -3.15 40.54 4.30
CA VAL A 112 -2.83 39.52 5.33
C VAL A 112 -3.71 38.28 5.17
N GLY A 113 -5.01 38.46 4.96
CA GLY A 113 -5.94 37.35 4.72
C GLY A 113 -5.58 36.51 3.48
N LEU A 114 -5.14 37.17 2.40
CA LEU A 114 -4.66 36.51 1.18
C LEU A 114 -3.41 35.68 1.45
N LEU A 115 -2.39 36.26 2.09
CA LEU A 115 -1.13 35.56 2.39
C LEU A 115 -1.34 34.38 3.36
N ASN A 116 -2.26 34.51 4.31
CA ASN A 116 -2.62 33.42 5.21
C ASN A 116 -3.33 32.28 4.45
N THR A 117 -4.29 32.61 3.59
CA THR A 117 -4.99 31.60 2.78
C THR A 117 -4.04 30.93 1.77
N GLU A 118 -3.14 31.69 1.14
CA GLU A 118 -2.04 31.19 0.30
C GLU A 118 -1.20 30.17 1.10
N SER A 119 -0.78 30.53 2.31
CA SER A 119 0.03 29.67 3.18
C SER A 119 -0.68 28.36 3.56
N ILE A 120 -2.00 28.39 3.79
CA ILE A 120 -2.79 27.18 4.07
C ILE A 120 -2.85 26.28 2.83
N LEU A 121 -3.10 26.86 1.65
CA LEU A 121 -3.08 26.12 0.38
C LEU A 121 -1.70 25.52 0.08
N ILE A 122 -0.60 26.23 0.41
CA ILE A 122 0.77 25.71 0.26
C ILE A 122 0.92 24.45 1.13
N LYS A 123 0.40 24.49 2.36
CA LYS A 123 0.44 23.33 3.26
C LYS A 123 -0.39 22.16 2.75
N CYS A 124 -1.54 22.39 2.10
CA CYS A 124 -2.26 21.32 1.39
C CYS A 124 -1.38 20.64 0.34
N VAL A 125 -0.69 21.40 -0.50
CA VAL A 125 0.22 20.84 -1.51
C VAL A 125 1.41 20.13 -0.85
N GLN A 126 1.97 20.70 0.21
CA GLN A 126 3.06 20.08 0.95
C GLN A 126 2.68 18.70 1.50
N GLY A 127 1.46 18.55 1.99
CA GLY A 127 0.93 17.26 2.46
C GLY A 127 0.80 16.24 1.33
N ILE A 128 0.33 16.67 0.15
CA ILE A 128 0.29 15.84 -1.06
C ILE A 128 1.69 15.37 -1.43
N VAL A 129 2.65 16.30 -1.54
CA VAL A 129 4.03 16.01 -1.94
C VAL A 129 4.70 15.04 -0.98
N TYR A 130 4.59 15.26 0.34
CA TYR A 130 5.18 14.35 1.32
C TYR A 130 4.54 12.95 1.30
N ALA A 131 3.23 12.87 1.11
CA ALA A 131 2.54 11.58 1.01
C ALA A 131 2.93 10.84 -0.28
N MET A 132 2.99 11.53 -1.41
CA MET A 132 3.46 10.95 -2.69
C MET A 132 4.88 10.43 -2.58
N ALA A 133 5.80 11.23 -2.06
CA ALA A 133 7.18 10.82 -1.85
C ALA A 133 7.28 9.59 -0.93
N LEU A 134 6.52 9.55 0.18
CA LEU A 134 6.48 8.36 1.02
C LEU A 134 5.95 7.13 0.27
N ILE A 135 4.90 7.28 -0.55
CA ILE A 135 4.34 6.18 -1.34
C ILE A 135 5.41 5.65 -2.30
N THR A 136 6.03 6.51 -3.10
CA THR A 136 7.05 6.12 -4.07
C THR A 136 8.27 5.51 -3.38
N ASP A 137 8.80 6.15 -2.35
CA ASP A 137 9.99 5.67 -1.63
C ASP A 137 9.74 4.30 -0.97
N ASN A 138 8.55 4.08 -0.41
CA ASN A 138 8.24 2.79 0.22
C ASN A 138 7.99 1.68 -0.80
N PHE A 139 7.44 1.99 -1.97
CA PHE A 139 7.38 1.03 -3.07
C PHE A 139 8.76 0.73 -3.66
N GLU A 140 9.62 1.75 -3.81
CA GLU A 140 11.02 1.58 -4.20
C GLU A 140 11.75 0.65 -3.22
N GLU A 141 11.57 0.87 -1.92
CA GLU A 141 12.15 0.01 -0.89
C GLU A 141 11.62 -1.42 -0.98
N VAL A 142 10.32 -1.64 -1.23
CA VAL A 142 9.78 -2.98 -1.46
C VAL A 142 10.38 -3.60 -2.73
N VAL A 143 10.56 -2.83 -3.80
CA VAL A 143 11.19 -3.32 -5.03
C VAL A 143 12.64 -3.75 -4.75
N LEU A 144 13.42 -2.89 -4.10
CA LEU A 144 14.79 -3.18 -3.72
C LEU A 144 14.87 -4.40 -2.80
N ARG A 145 13.96 -4.49 -1.81
CA ARG A 145 13.93 -5.58 -0.84
C ARG A 145 13.74 -6.93 -1.50
N TYR A 146 12.80 -7.06 -2.44
CA TYR A 146 12.36 -8.37 -2.95
C TYR A 146 12.81 -8.68 -4.37
N PHE A 147 13.21 -7.70 -5.17
CA PHE A 147 13.63 -7.89 -6.55
C PHE A 147 15.08 -7.45 -6.79
N GLY A 148 15.70 -6.77 -5.82
CA GLY A 148 17.11 -6.39 -5.85
C GLY A 148 17.39 -5.12 -6.65
N GLN A 149 18.66 -4.70 -6.63
CA GLN A 149 19.10 -3.41 -7.19
C GLN A 149 18.81 -3.27 -8.70
N ALA A 150 18.93 -4.35 -9.47
CA ALA A 150 18.69 -4.32 -10.92
C ALA A 150 17.24 -3.91 -11.25
N ALA A 151 16.30 -4.26 -10.38
CA ALA A 151 14.88 -3.98 -10.55
C ALA A 151 14.51 -2.50 -10.27
N LEU A 152 15.43 -1.72 -9.68
CA LEU A 152 15.20 -0.29 -9.47
C LEU A 152 15.15 0.50 -10.77
N THR A 153 15.95 0.11 -11.78
CA THR A 153 15.90 0.78 -13.10
C THR A 153 14.52 0.64 -13.74
N GLU A 154 13.91 -0.53 -13.60
CA GLU A 154 12.55 -0.79 -14.05
C GLU A 154 11.52 0.06 -13.29
N TYR A 155 11.66 0.15 -11.97
CA TYR A 155 10.79 0.97 -11.13
C TYR A 155 10.90 2.47 -11.43
N THR A 156 12.12 2.99 -11.56
CA THR A 156 12.36 4.40 -11.93
C THR A 156 11.74 4.72 -13.28
N ALA A 157 11.86 3.83 -14.27
CA ALA A 157 11.25 4.03 -15.58
C ALA A 157 9.71 4.12 -15.51
N LEU A 158 9.06 3.43 -14.56
CA LEU A 158 7.62 3.57 -14.34
C LEU A 158 7.27 4.94 -13.75
N ILE A 159 8.01 5.41 -12.74
CA ILE A 159 7.80 6.73 -12.12
C ILE A 159 7.99 7.87 -13.13
N GLU A 160 8.95 7.73 -14.04
CA GLU A 160 9.21 8.73 -15.08
C GLU A 160 8.11 8.81 -16.14
N ARG A 161 7.48 7.67 -16.47
CA ARG A 161 6.51 7.56 -17.57
C ARG A 161 5.06 7.77 -17.16
N HIS A 162 4.72 7.42 -15.92
CA HIS A 162 3.33 7.41 -15.47
C HIS A 162 3.12 8.35 -14.29
N GLU A 163 1.95 8.99 -14.29
CA GLU A 163 1.40 9.65 -13.11
C GLU A 163 1.00 8.60 -12.07
N LEU A 164 0.89 8.94 -10.78
CA LEU A 164 0.57 7.98 -9.70
C LEU A 164 -0.92 7.59 -9.67
N ASP A 165 -1.42 7.13 -10.82
CA ASP A 165 -2.80 6.81 -11.11
C ASP A 165 -3.00 5.29 -11.29
N GLN A 166 -4.16 4.89 -11.80
CA GLN A 166 -4.46 3.47 -12.02
C GLN A 166 -3.50 2.83 -13.05
N ALA A 167 -3.05 3.57 -14.06
CA ALA A 167 -2.17 3.04 -15.10
C ALA A 167 -0.79 2.71 -14.53
N PHE A 168 -0.23 3.58 -13.68
CA PHE A 168 1.01 3.26 -12.96
C PHE A 168 0.88 1.99 -12.14
N TRP A 169 -0.20 1.87 -11.35
CA TRP A 169 -0.40 0.69 -10.49
C TRP A 169 -0.62 -0.59 -11.28
N THR A 170 -1.33 -0.53 -12.41
CA THR A 170 -1.49 -1.68 -13.32
C THR A 170 -0.15 -2.09 -13.89
N ALA A 171 0.65 -1.15 -14.41
CA ALA A 171 1.98 -1.44 -14.94
C ALA A 171 2.92 -2.01 -13.86
N PHE A 172 2.89 -1.48 -12.64
CA PHE A 172 3.65 -1.98 -11.51
C PHE A 172 3.28 -3.44 -11.18
N ILE A 173 1.98 -3.74 -11.06
CA ILE A 173 1.51 -5.11 -10.74
C ILE A 173 1.88 -6.06 -11.88
N GLU A 174 1.72 -5.64 -13.14
CA GLU A 174 2.08 -6.45 -14.29
C GLU A 174 3.57 -6.83 -14.26
N GLN A 175 4.44 -5.84 -14.06
CA GLN A 175 5.88 -6.00 -14.13
C GLN A 175 6.47 -6.76 -12.93
N PHE A 176 6.06 -6.42 -11.70
CA PHE A 176 6.66 -6.96 -10.49
C PHE A 176 5.91 -8.16 -9.89
N VAL A 177 4.63 -8.35 -10.23
CA VAL A 177 3.82 -9.47 -9.73
C VAL A 177 3.49 -10.44 -10.85
N ALA A 178 2.68 -10.03 -11.83
CA ALA A 178 2.12 -10.95 -12.81
C ALA A 178 3.20 -11.63 -13.67
N SER A 179 4.19 -10.86 -14.12
CA SER A 179 5.35 -11.39 -14.86
C SER A 179 6.12 -12.43 -14.06
N LYS A 180 6.34 -12.18 -12.76
CA LYS A 180 7.07 -13.10 -11.87
C LYS A 180 6.27 -14.36 -11.54
N VAL A 181 4.96 -14.24 -11.39
CA VAL A 181 4.08 -15.40 -11.22
C VAL A 181 4.04 -16.25 -12.49
N ALA A 182 3.93 -15.64 -13.67
CA ALA A 182 3.95 -16.35 -14.94
C ALA A 182 5.30 -17.05 -15.19
N GLU A 183 6.41 -16.37 -14.88
CA GLU A 183 7.76 -16.93 -14.94
C GLU A 183 7.92 -18.13 -13.98
N ALA A 184 7.51 -17.97 -12.71
CA ALA A 184 7.52 -19.05 -11.72
C ALA A 184 6.69 -20.25 -12.17
N HIS A 185 5.46 -20.01 -12.66
CA HIS A 185 4.57 -21.06 -13.11
C HIS A 185 5.18 -21.86 -14.25
N ARG A 186 5.77 -21.20 -15.26
CA ARG A 186 6.47 -21.88 -16.36
C ARG A 186 7.60 -22.76 -15.84
N GLU A 187 8.44 -22.26 -14.94
CA GLU A 187 9.56 -23.04 -14.39
C GLU A 187 9.12 -24.20 -13.49
N ILE A 188 8.01 -24.04 -12.76
CA ILE A 188 7.42 -25.13 -11.99
C ILE A 188 7.01 -26.27 -12.93
N LEU A 189 6.39 -25.94 -14.07
CA LEU A 189 6.00 -26.93 -15.07
C LEU A 189 7.21 -27.59 -15.74
N GLU A 190 8.20 -26.79 -16.18
CA GLU A 190 9.43 -27.29 -16.83
C GLU A 190 10.27 -28.17 -15.90
N GLY A 191 10.35 -27.82 -14.62
CA GLY A 191 11.08 -28.57 -13.60
C GLY A 191 10.26 -29.66 -12.90
N GLU A 192 9.03 -29.93 -13.36
CA GLU A 192 8.09 -30.89 -12.75
C GLU A 192 7.92 -30.71 -11.22
N LYS A 193 7.98 -29.47 -10.73
CA LYS A 193 7.86 -29.11 -9.30
C LYS A 193 6.41 -29.03 -8.82
N PHE A 194 5.58 -29.96 -9.27
CA PHE A 194 4.17 -30.06 -8.89
C PHE A 194 3.84 -31.48 -8.44
N ASP A 195 2.84 -31.62 -7.57
CA ASP A 195 2.37 -32.93 -7.10
C ASP A 195 0.97 -33.22 -7.63
N ILE A 196 0.73 -34.44 -8.10
CA ILE A 196 -0.59 -34.90 -8.51
C ILE A 196 -1.01 -36.05 -7.62
N SER A 197 -2.13 -35.89 -6.92
CA SER A 197 -2.67 -36.96 -6.07
C SER A 197 -4.18 -37.09 -6.21
N LYS A 198 -4.71 -38.28 -5.90
CA LYS A 198 -6.15 -38.53 -5.83
C LYS A 198 -6.61 -38.37 -4.37
N GLU A 199 -7.55 -37.45 -4.15
CA GLU A 199 -8.15 -37.22 -2.83
C GLU A 199 -9.66 -37.38 -2.90
N ARG A 200 -10.16 -38.53 -2.41
CA ARG A 200 -11.58 -38.89 -2.45
C ARG A 200 -12.14 -38.78 -3.88
N ALA A 201 -13.03 -37.81 -4.11
CA ALA A 201 -13.68 -37.54 -5.39
C ALA A 201 -12.92 -36.53 -6.27
N PHE A 202 -11.74 -36.06 -5.85
CA PHE A 202 -10.96 -35.06 -6.57
C PHE A 202 -9.63 -35.63 -7.05
N LEU A 203 -9.21 -35.22 -8.24
CA LEU A 203 -7.81 -35.23 -8.65
C LEU A 203 -7.24 -33.85 -8.31
N VAL A 204 -6.12 -33.83 -7.58
CA VAL A 204 -5.53 -32.60 -7.03
C VAL A 204 -4.17 -32.37 -7.66
N ILE A 205 -3.97 -31.21 -8.28
CA ILE A 205 -2.66 -30.71 -8.70
C ILE A 205 -2.20 -29.68 -7.67
N ARG A 206 -0.99 -29.82 -7.14
CA ARG A 206 -0.43 -28.90 -6.13
C ARG A 206 0.76 -28.15 -6.69
N PHE A 207 0.70 -26.84 -6.51
CA PHE A 207 1.80 -25.90 -6.72
C PHE A 207 2.20 -25.32 -5.37
N LEU A 208 3.49 -25.33 -5.04
CA LEU A 208 3.98 -24.73 -3.80
C LEU A 208 4.16 -23.24 -4.00
N PHE A 209 3.62 -22.44 -3.08
CA PHE A 209 3.85 -21.00 -3.11
C PHE A 209 5.32 -20.64 -2.88
N ASP A 210 6.08 -21.51 -2.20
CA ASP A 210 7.53 -21.33 -2.02
C ASP A 210 8.28 -21.23 -3.36
N ASP A 211 7.84 -21.95 -4.40
CA ASP A 211 8.47 -21.88 -5.73
C ASP A 211 8.22 -20.52 -6.40
N ILE A 212 7.09 -19.88 -6.10
CA ILE A 212 6.80 -18.51 -6.54
C ILE A 212 7.64 -17.51 -5.72
N LEU A 213 7.73 -17.71 -4.40
CA LEU A 213 8.56 -16.87 -3.54
C LEU A 213 10.05 -16.98 -3.85
N ALA A 214 10.52 -18.10 -4.41
CA ALA A 214 11.89 -18.27 -4.87
C ALA A 214 12.27 -17.32 -6.02
N LYS A 215 11.29 -16.70 -6.68
CA LYS A 215 11.52 -15.61 -7.64
C LYS A 215 11.87 -14.28 -7.01
N LEU A 216 11.60 -14.13 -5.72
CA LEU A 216 12.04 -12.98 -4.96
C LEU A 216 13.49 -13.21 -4.55
N ASN A 217 14.30 -12.16 -4.65
CA ASN A 217 15.68 -12.10 -4.17
C ASN A 217 15.72 -11.22 -2.91
N PRO A 218 15.21 -11.70 -1.76
CA PRO A 218 15.16 -10.89 -0.56
C PRO A 218 16.56 -10.47 -0.12
N THR A 219 16.82 -9.17 -0.05
CA THR A 219 18.08 -8.65 0.50
C THR A 219 18.00 -8.55 2.02
N ASN A 220 19.06 -8.99 2.69
CA ASN A 220 19.26 -8.76 4.13
C ASN A 220 20.05 -7.48 4.41
N GLN A 221 20.42 -6.74 3.38
CA GLN A 221 21.17 -5.50 3.53
C GLN A 221 20.27 -4.40 4.13
N LYS A 222 20.89 -3.55 4.95
CA LYS A 222 20.21 -2.36 5.45
C LYS A 222 19.98 -1.41 4.28
N ILE A 223 18.72 -1.05 4.06
CA ILE A 223 18.33 -0.06 3.06
C ILE A 223 18.28 1.30 3.75
N ASP A 224 19.02 2.25 3.20
CA ASP A 224 19.03 3.62 3.69
C ASP A 224 17.67 4.29 3.39
N LYS A 225 17.16 5.00 4.40
CA LYS A 225 15.85 5.64 4.33
C LYS A 225 15.98 7.10 3.96
N THR A 226 15.06 7.58 3.14
CA THR A 226 14.94 9.01 2.85
C THR A 226 14.54 9.77 4.13
N ARG A 227 14.68 11.10 4.11
CA ARG A 227 14.26 11.96 5.23
C ARG A 227 12.78 11.74 5.58
N ILE A 228 11.92 11.67 4.56
CA ILE A 228 10.47 11.44 4.72
C ILE A 228 10.21 10.07 5.36
N GLN A 229 10.83 9.01 4.84
CA GLN A 229 10.69 7.67 5.40
C GLN A 229 11.16 7.60 6.85
N GLN A 230 12.30 8.22 7.17
CA GLN A 230 12.84 8.24 8.53
C GLN A 230 11.88 8.96 9.48
N CYS A 231 11.41 10.16 9.14
CA CYS A 231 10.45 10.90 9.96
C CYS A 231 9.13 10.12 10.13
N TYR A 232 8.63 9.49 9.07
CA TYR A 232 7.43 8.67 9.13
C TYR A 232 7.62 7.44 10.02
N VAL A 233 8.76 6.75 9.95
CA VAL A 233 9.09 5.63 10.84
C VAL A 233 9.20 6.10 12.30
N SER A 234 9.92 7.19 12.57
CA SER A 234 10.04 7.78 13.91
C SER A 234 8.66 8.11 14.51
N SER A 235 7.73 8.64 13.71
CA SER A 235 6.33 8.89 14.14
C SER A 235 5.54 7.62 14.54
N ARG A 236 6.07 6.44 14.22
CA ARG A 236 5.46 5.12 14.50
C ARG A 236 6.16 4.36 15.63
N THR A 237 7.44 4.60 15.83
CA THR A 237 8.28 3.80 16.73
C THR A 237 8.76 4.56 17.94
N GLU A 238 8.93 5.87 17.84
CA GLU A 238 9.39 6.72 18.94
C GLU A 238 8.20 7.26 19.74
N GLU A 239 8.32 7.29 21.06
CA GLU A 239 7.23 7.64 21.96
C GLU A 239 6.68 9.05 21.70
N ASP A 240 7.56 10.04 21.57
CA ASP A 240 7.18 11.42 21.27
C ASP A 240 6.53 11.55 19.89
N GLY A 241 7.05 10.81 18.91
CA GLY A 241 6.47 10.74 17.56
C GLY A 241 5.06 10.16 17.57
N ILE A 242 4.84 9.07 18.30
CA ILE A 242 3.53 8.42 18.46
C ILE A 242 2.55 9.38 19.14
N ARG A 243 2.95 10.01 20.25
CA ARG A 243 2.12 10.97 20.99
C ARG A 243 1.72 12.16 20.10
N ARG A 244 2.68 12.73 19.36
CA ARG A 244 2.44 13.85 18.43
C ARG A 244 1.47 13.45 17.31
N ALA A 245 1.70 12.31 16.66
CA ALA A 245 0.82 11.82 15.61
C ALA A 245 -0.60 11.57 16.13
N LYS A 246 -0.76 11.10 17.36
CA LYS A 246 -2.08 10.92 17.99
C LYS A 246 -2.78 12.24 18.31
N LEU A 247 -2.04 13.24 18.80
CA LEU A 247 -2.56 14.58 18.99
C LEU A 247 -3.07 15.17 17.66
N VAL A 248 -2.25 15.12 16.62
CA VAL A 248 -2.61 15.61 15.28
C VAL A 248 -3.79 14.84 14.70
N GLN A 249 -3.83 13.51 14.85
CA GLN A 249 -4.97 12.68 14.44
C GLN A 249 -6.28 13.16 15.08
N GLY A 250 -6.28 13.43 16.39
CA GLY A 250 -7.45 13.94 17.10
C GLY A 250 -7.90 15.31 16.60
N VAL A 251 -6.94 16.20 16.29
CA VAL A 251 -7.20 17.52 15.72
C VAL A 251 -7.82 17.40 14.33
N LEU A 252 -7.26 16.57 13.45
CA LEU A 252 -7.81 16.33 12.11
C LEU A 252 -9.23 15.79 12.20
N ALA A 253 -9.47 14.76 13.03
CA ALA A 253 -10.80 14.20 13.23
C ALA A 253 -11.82 15.26 13.69
N LYS A 254 -11.44 16.13 14.64
CA LYS A 254 -12.32 17.19 15.15
C LYS A 254 -12.57 18.31 14.14
N ARG A 255 -11.56 18.71 13.36
CA ARG A 255 -11.66 19.85 12.43
C ARG A 255 -12.31 19.47 11.11
N LEU A 256 -12.17 18.22 10.69
CA LEU A 256 -12.77 17.69 9.46
C LEU A 256 -14.18 17.12 9.68
N SER A 257 -14.65 17.01 10.92
CA SER A 257 -15.97 16.44 11.24
C SER A 257 -17.15 17.20 10.63
N SER A 258 -16.97 18.46 10.25
CA SER A 258 -17.98 19.28 9.60
C SER A 258 -18.09 19.06 8.09
N LEU A 259 -17.14 18.34 7.48
CA LEU A 259 -17.18 18.05 6.04
C LEU A 259 -18.33 17.10 5.74
N SER A 260 -19.04 17.36 4.64
CA SER A 260 -20.21 16.59 4.22
C SER A 260 -19.92 15.09 4.08
N GLY A 261 -18.72 14.74 3.61
CA GLY A 261 -18.23 13.38 3.42
C GLY A 261 -17.39 12.80 4.56
N PHE A 262 -17.35 13.40 5.75
CA PHE A 262 -16.40 12.99 6.81
C PHE A 262 -16.43 11.49 7.15
N LYS A 263 -17.60 10.85 7.05
CA LYS A 263 -17.76 9.41 7.32
C LYS A 263 -16.96 8.49 6.38
N LEU A 264 -16.48 9.02 5.25
CA LEU A 264 -15.62 8.29 4.31
C LEU A 264 -14.15 8.23 4.76
N PHE A 265 -13.74 9.08 5.72
CA PHE A 265 -12.43 8.96 6.34
C PHE A 265 -12.40 7.78 7.29
N THR A 266 -11.40 6.92 7.13
CA THR A 266 -11.13 5.88 8.12
C THR A 266 -10.21 6.42 9.21
N ALA A 267 -10.32 5.87 10.43
CA ALA A 267 -9.40 6.22 11.51
C ALA A 267 -7.94 5.90 11.16
N GLY A 268 -7.71 4.84 10.36
CA GLY A 268 -6.39 4.48 9.85
C GLY A 268 -5.82 5.53 8.90
N GLU A 269 -6.61 6.01 7.96
CA GLU A 269 -6.22 7.05 7.01
C GLU A 269 -5.88 8.37 7.70
N LEU A 270 -6.72 8.84 8.63
CA LEU A 270 -6.43 10.04 9.42
C LEU A 270 -5.15 9.89 10.24
N LEU A 271 -4.84 8.68 10.72
CA LEU A 271 -3.57 8.42 11.39
C LEU A 271 -2.38 8.50 10.42
N GLN A 272 -2.49 8.00 9.20
CA GLN A 272 -1.41 8.13 8.22
C GLN A 272 -1.20 9.58 7.80
N ALA A 273 -2.30 10.31 7.54
CA ALA A 273 -2.23 11.74 7.26
C ALA A 273 -1.57 12.51 8.42
N ALA A 274 -1.93 12.21 9.67
CA ALA A 274 -1.31 12.83 10.84
C ALA A 274 0.20 12.56 10.95
N ARG A 275 0.65 11.36 10.55
CA ARG A 275 2.08 11.03 10.51
C ARG A 275 2.83 11.82 9.45
N ILE A 276 2.25 11.98 8.26
CA ILE A 276 2.80 12.88 7.23
C ILE A 276 2.86 14.32 7.74
N THR A 277 1.82 14.80 8.42
CA THR A 277 1.83 16.13 9.05
C THR A 277 2.96 16.33 10.05
N CYS A 278 3.38 15.28 10.76
CA CYS A 278 4.48 15.35 11.72
C CYS A 278 5.86 15.45 11.06
N ILE A 279 5.99 15.25 9.74
CA ILE A 279 7.24 15.45 8.99
C ILE A 279 7.55 16.94 8.85
N ASP A 280 6.52 17.78 8.79
CA ASP A 280 6.65 19.23 8.71
C ASP A 280 6.86 19.83 10.10
N THR A 281 7.64 20.91 10.16
CA THR A 281 7.93 21.63 11.41
C THR A 281 6.66 22.19 12.07
N ILE A 282 5.58 22.42 11.30
CA ILE A 282 4.30 22.88 11.83
C ILE A 282 3.67 21.89 12.82
N GLY A 283 3.93 20.57 12.66
CA GLY A 283 3.44 19.55 13.59
C GLY A 283 4.05 19.68 14.98
N GLU A 284 5.35 19.99 15.03
CA GLU A 284 6.05 20.25 16.29
C GLU A 284 5.65 21.59 16.91
N GLU A 285 5.57 22.63 16.09
CA GLU A 285 5.19 23.97 16.53
C GLU A 285 3.77 23.96 17.13
N PHE A 286 2.83 23.29 16.48
CA PHE A 286 1.48 23.11 17.00
C PHE A 286 1.50 22.38 18.34
N ALA A 287 2.23 21.26 18.45
CA ALA A 287 2.28 20.47 19.68
C ALA A 287 2.84 21.28 20.87
N LYS A 288 3.90 22.07 20.64
CA LYS A 288 4.49 22.96 21.66
C LYS A 288 3.49 24.03 22.10
N ARG A 289 2.86 24.74 21.16
CA ARG A 289 1.86 25.78 21.48
C ARG A 289 0.63 25.21 22.18
N TYR A 290 0.20 24.02 21.79
CA TYR A 290 -0.94 23.34 22.40
C TYR A 290 -0.63 22.91 23.84
N ALA A 291 0.55 22.34 24.09
CA ALA A 291 1.00 21.98 25.43
C ALA A 291 1.11 23.21 26.35
N ARG A 292 1.67 24.32 25.84
CA ARG A 292 1.75 25.59 26.59
C ARG A 292 0.38 26.07 27.04
N ARG A 293 -0.60 26.11 26.13
CA ARG A 293 -1.98 26.51 26.45
C ARG A 293 -2.67 25.60 27.45
N LEU A 294 -2.38 24.30 27.43
CA LEU A 294 -2.92 23.37 28.43
C LEU A 294 -2.29 23.60 29.81
N ALA A 295 -0.99 23.89 29.89
CA ALA A 295 -0.31 24.22 31.13
C ALA A 295 -0.86 25.52 31.73
N GLU A 296 -0.98 26.58 30.92
CA GLU A 296 -1.58 27.87 31.32
C GLU A 296 -3.02 27.69 31.84
N ALA A 297 -3.82 26.81 31.22
CA ALA A 297 -5.17 26.51 31.67
C ALA A 297 -5.22 25.65 32.96
N ALA A 298 -4.23 24.80 33.21
CA ALA A 298 -4.17 23.90 34.35
C ALA A 298 -3.62 24.56 35.63
N GLU A 299 -2.74 25.56 35.49
CA GLU A 299 -2.19 26.34 36.60
C GLU A 299 -3.21 27.30 37.25
N GLY A 300 -4.46 27.35 36.72
CA GLY A 300 -5.58 28.02 37.37
C GLY A 300 -5.41 29.51 37.56
N GLY A 301 -4.50 30.15 36.84
CA GLY A 301 -4.19 31.57 37.01
C GLY A 301 -5.34 32.46 36.53
N PRO A 302 -5.94 33.29 37.40
CA PRO A 302 -6.58 34.51 36.97
C PRO A 302 -5.48 35.56 36.87
N ASP A 303 -4.89 35.70 35.69
CA ASP A 303 -4.64 37.03 35.15
C ASP A 303 -5.10 36.98 33.71
N HIS A 304 -6.03 37.87 33.39
CA HIS A 304 -6.43 38.19 32.03
C HIS A 304 -5.18 38.32 31.14
N PRO A 305 -5.31 38.16 29.82
CA PRO A 305 -4.25 38.62 28.94
C PRO A 305 -3.80 40.00 29.40
N ALA A 306 -2.48 40.16 29.59
CA ALA A 306 -1.84 41.43 29.32
C ALA A 306 -2.48 41.92 28.01
N ASP A 307 -3.28 42.97 28.05
CA ASP A 307 -4.03 43.53 26.92
C ASP A 307 -5.00 42.56 26.16
N PRO A 308 -6.33 42.82 26.14
CA PRO A 308 -7.28 42.10 25.27
C PRO A 308 -6.87 42.00 23.79
N GLU A 309 -6.10 42.97 23.29
CA GLU A 309 -5.56 42.96 21.93
C GLU A 309 -4.47 41.89 21.74
N GLU A 310 -3.60 41.67 22.72
CA GLU A 310 -2.56 40.63 22.67
C GLU A 310 -3.17 39.23 22.75
N ALA A 311 -4.19 39.02 23.59
CA ALA A 311 -4.96 37.76 23.61
C ALA A 311 -5.56 37.43 22.25
N ARG A 312 -6.16 38.44 21.59
CA ARG A 312 -6.74 38.28 20.27
C ARG A 312 -5.67 37.91 19.24
N LYS A 313 -4.53 38.61 19.25
CA LYS A 313 -3.38 38.32 18.36
C LYS A 313 -2.84 36.91 18.58
N GLU A 314 -2.71 36.47 19.84
CA GLU A 314 -2.25 35.11 20.14
C GLU A 314 -3.25 34.05 19.68
N GLN A 315 -4.55 34.28 19.89
CA GLN A 315 -5.60 33.40 19.42
C GLN A 315 -5.64 33.28 17.89
N GLU A 316 -5.48 34.39 17.18
CA GLU A 316 -5.39 34.42 15.71
C GLU A 316 -4.13 33.70 15.21
N SER A 317 -2.99 33.93 15.87
CA SER A 317 -1.72 33.26 15.56
C SER A 317 -1.79 31.74 15.77
N PHE A 318 -2.38 31.29 16.87
CA PHE A 318 -2.59 29.86 17.12
C PHE A 318 -3.56 29.24 16.12
N LYS A 319 -4.66 29.94 15.81
CA LYS A 319 -5.62 29.49 14.79
C LYS A 319 -4.94 29.33 13.43
N PHE A 320 -4.05 30.25 13.05
CA PHE A 320 -3.31 30.15 11.80
C PHE A 320 -2.42 28.90 11.74
N VAL A 321 -1.65 28.62 12.80
CA VAL A 321 -0.85 27.38 12.91
C VAL A 321 -1.73 26.13 12.82
N LEU A 322 -2.88 26.14 13.50
CA LEU A 322 -3.85 25.06 13.45
C LEU A 322 -4.42 24.86 12.03
N ASP A 323 -4.77 25.93 11.32
CA ASP A 323 -5.32 25.84 9.97
C ASP A 323 -4.26 25.36 8.96
N GLN A 324 -2.98 25.73 9.14
CA GLN A 324 -1.85 25.17 8.39
C GLN A 324 -1.65 23.67 8.65
N LEU A 325 -1.71 23.25 9.90
CA LEU A 325 -1.63 21.83 10.30
C LEU A 325 -2.75 21.01 9.65
N VAL A 326 -3.99 21.53 9.69
CA VAL A 326 -5.16 20.89 9.07
C VAL A 326 -5.01 20.84 7.55
N GLY A 327 -4.58 21.94 6.91
CA GLY A 327 -4.33 21.97 5.47
C GLY A 327 -3.36 20.88 5.03
N LEU A 328 -2.24 20.73 5.75
CA LEU A 328 -1.27 19.67 5.48
C LEU A 328 -1.89 18.27 5.62
N GLY A 329 -2.58 18.00 6.72
CA GLY A 329 -3.27 16.72 6.93
C GLY A 329 -4.32 16.41 5.85
N VAL A 330 -5.07 17.42 5.39
CA VAL A 330 -6.03 17.26 4.28
C VAL A 330 -5.31 16.84 3.00
N GLY A 331 -4.22 17.54 2.63
CA GLY A 331 -3.41 17.20 1.46
C GLY A 331 -2.90 15.76 1.51
N ALA A 332 -2.33 15.36 2.63
CA ALA A 332 -1.84 13.99 2.84
C ALA A 332 -2.96 12.94 2.74
N SER A 333 -4.14 13.23 3.33
CA SER A 333 -5.29 12.32 3.23
C SER A 333 -5.79 12.16 1.79
N ILE A 334 -5.84 13.24 1.00
CA ILE A 334 -6.22 13.17 -0.42
C ILE A 334 -5.26 12.26 -1.19
N ALA A 335 -3.95 12.45 -1.03
CA ALA A 335 -2.95 11.61 -1.70
C ALA A 335 -3.12 10.13 -1.33
N PHE A 336 -3.21 9.79 -0.04
CA PHE A 336 -3.43 8.39 0.37
C PHE A 336 -4.77 7.80 -0.09
N GLY A 337 -5.84 8.60 -0.01
CA GLY A 337 -7.19 8.16 -0.38
C GLY A 337 -7.30 7.91 -1.88
N VAL A 338 -6.92 8.87 -2.70
CA VAL A 338 -7.03 8.81 -4.16
C VAL A 338 -6.06 7.78 -4.74
N SER A 339 -4.77 7.81 -4.35
CA SER A 339 -3.81 6.79 -4.81
C SER A 339 -4.20 5.39 -4.32
N GLY A 340 -4.79 5.28 -3.12
CA GLY A 340 -5.29 4.01 -2.58
C GLY A 340 -6.44 3.44 -3.40
N ASP A 341 -7.37 4.30 -3.82
CA ASP A 341 -8.49 3.90 -4.68
C ASP A 341 -8.01 3.49 -6.09
N HIS A 342 -7.00 4.18 -6.66
CA HIS A 342 -6.37 3.77 -7.93
C HIS A 342 -5.65 2.43 -7.81
N PHE A 343 -4.88 2.23 -6.73
CA PHE A 343 -4.16 0.99 -6.48
C PHE A 343 -5.14 -0.18 -6.29
N TYR A 344 -6.23 0.02 -5.54
CA TYR A 344 -7.29 -0.96 -5.36
C TYR A 344 -7.91 -1.39 -6.70
N LYS A 345 -8.25 -0.43 -7.57
CA LYS A 345 -8.79 -0.72 -8.91
C LYS A 345 -7.83 -1.53 -9.77
N ALA A 346 -6.53 -1.21 -9.73
CA ALA A 346 -5.52 -1.97 -10.45
C ALA A 346 -5.44 -3.42 -9.94
N MET A 347 -5.46 -3.63 -8.62
CA MET A 347 -5.44 -4.98 -8.03
C MET A 347 -6.71 -5.80 -8.31
N GLU A 348 -7.87 -5.15 -8.43
CA GLU A 348 -9.14 -5.82 -8.75
C GLU A 348 -9.07 -6.55 -10.09
N SER A 349 -8.33 -6.02 -11.07
CA SER A 349 -8.11 -6.68 -12.36
C SER A 349 -7.30 -7.98 -12.28
N TYR A 350 -6.48 -8.16 -11.25
CA TYR A 350 -5.63 -9.35 -11.08
C TYR A 350 -6.11 -10.31 -10.00
N THR A 351 -6.96 -9.86 -9.06
CA THR A 351 -7.40 -10.64 -7.89
C THR A 351 -8.88 -10.41 -7.50
N PRO A 352 -9.85 -10.44 -8.44
CA PRO A 352 -11.21 -9.92 -8.22
C PRO A 352 -11.97 -10.62 -7.09
N GLU A 353 -11.80 -11.93 -6.91
CA GLU A 353 -12.56 -12.68 -5.90
C GLU A 353 -12.09 -12.45 -4.46
N HIS A 354 -10.85 -12.03 -4.27
CA HIS A 354 -10.21 -11.93 -2.96
C HIS A 354 -9.90 -10.50 -2.54
N ILE A 355 -10.14 -9.52 -3.43
CA ILE A 355 -9.80 -8.11 -3.25
C ILE A 355 -10.40 -7.49 -1.97
N LYS A 356 -11.60 -7.93 -1.54
CA LYS A 356 -12.24 -7.46 -0.30
C LYS A 356 -11.39 -7.71 0.96
N SER A 357 -10.56 -8.76 0.95
CA SER A 357 -9.72 -9.10 2.10
C SER A 357 -8.53 -8.15 2.29
N ILE A 358 -8.10 -7.47 1.22
CA ILE A 358 -6.99 -6.53 1.25
C ILE A 358 -7.45 -5.07 1.40
N GLN A 359 -8.74 -4.80 1.22
CA GLN A 359 -9.35 -3.46 1.33
C GLN A 359 -8.94 -2.67 2.59
N PRO A 360 -8.84 -3.26 3.81
CA PRO A 360 -8.43 -2.53 5.01
C PRO A 360 -6.99 -1.99 4.97
N TYR A 361 -6.15 -2.49 4.07
CA TYR A 361 -4.73 -2.16 3.96
C TYR A 361 -4.42 -1.10 2.90
N MET A 362 -5.39 -0.73 2.06
CA MET A 362 -5.16 0.04 0.81
C MET A 362 -4.70 1.48 0.99
N ARG A 363 -4.89 2.04 2.18
CA ARG A 363 -4.51 3.42 2.52
C ARG A 363 -3.36 3.47 3.53
N ASP A 364 -2.72 2.34 3.82
CA ASP A 364 -1.53 2.26 4.67
C ASP A 364 -0.33 1.80 3.83
N TYR A 365 0.45 2.77 3.38
CA TYR A 365 1.65 2.56 2.58
C TYR A 365 2.90 2.29 3.42
N SER A 366 2.77 1.86 4.68
CA SER A 366 3.93 1.41 5.44
C SER A 366 4.47 0.09 4.90
N ILE A 367 5.81 -0.06 4.94
CA ILE A 367 6.49 -1.26 4.43
C ILE A 367 5.86 -2.58 4.90
N PRO A 368 5.55 -2.80 6.20
CA PRO A 368 4.96 -4.06 6.64
C PRO A 368 3.59 -4.35 6.01
N THR A 369 2.85 -3.31 5.64
CA THR A 369 1.56 -3.44 4.96
C THR A 369 1.76 -3.71 3.48
N LEU A 370 2.68 -3.00 2.81
CA LEU A 370 3.03 -3.25 1.41
C LEU A 370 3.58 -4.67 1.19
N GLU A 371 4.40 -5.18 2.11
CA GLU A 371 4.90 -6.57 2.09
C GLU A 371 3.76 -7.59 2.14
N ARG A 372 2.75 -7.35 2.99
CA ARG A 372 1.56 -8.20 3.06
C ARG A 372 0.77 -8.15 1.76
N ILE A 373 0.63 -6.97 1.15
CA ILE A 373 -0.05 -6.79 -0.13
C ILE A 373 0.73 -7.51 -1.24
N LEU A 374 2.05 -7.39 -1.29
CA LEU A 374 2.90 -8.09 -2.27
C LEU A 374 2.69 -9.60 -2.22
N PHE A 375 2.82 -10.22 -1.04
CA PHE A 375 2.62 -11.66 -0.90
C PHE A 375 1.19 -12.09 -1.20
N PHE A 376 0.20 -11.26 -0.82
CA PHE A 376 -1.19 -11.49 -1.19
C PHE A 376 -1.36 -11.51 -2.71
N LEU A 377 -0.79 -10.54 -3.42
CA LEU A 377 -0.88 -10.43 -4.88
C LEU A 377 -0.19 -11.60 -5.57
N LEU A 378 1.01 -11.99 -5.13
CA LEU A 378 1.72 -13.15 -5.70
C LEU A 378 0.90 -14.45 -5.55
N GLU A 379 0.35 -14.71 -4.37
CA GLU A 379 -0.47 -15.92 -4.12
C GLU A 379 -1.75 -15.92 -4.96
N HIS A 380 -2.49 -14.80 -4.94
CA HIS A 380 -3.81 -14.75 -5.56
C HIS A 380 -3.75 -14.54 -7.07
N ASN A 381 -2.68 -13.94 -7.59
CA ASN A 381 -2.45 -13.89 -9.02
C ASN A 381 -2.18 -15.29 -9.59
N MET A 382 -1.46 -16.16 -8.88
CA MET A 382 -1.31 -17.56 -9.27
C MET A 382 -2.65 -18.30 -9.24
N ILE A 383 -3.46 -18.10 -8.21
CA ILE A 383 -4.82 -18.67 -8.13
C ILE A 383 -5.66 -18.20 -9.32
N HIS A 384 -5.59 -16.92 -9.66
CA HIS A 384 -6.30 -16.36 -10.81
C HIS A 384 -5.82 -17.00 -12.12
N LEU A 385 -4.50 -17.08 -12.35
CA LEU A 385 -3.90 -17.72 -13.53
C LEU A 385 -4.40 -19.17 -13.70
N LEU A 386 -4.36 -19.97 -12.65
CA LEU A 386 -4.83 -21.37 -12.69
C LEU A 386 -6.33 -21.46 -12.97
N ARG A 387 -7.14 -20.53 -12.45
CA ARG A 387 -8.59 -20.50 -12.75
C ARG A 387 -8.86 -20.15 -14.20
N GLU A 388 -8.10 -19.21 -14.75
CA GLU A 388 -8.21 -18.80 -16.15
C GLU A 388 -7.91 -19.98 -17.09
N GLN A 389 -6.88 -20.77 -16.80
CA GLN A 389 -6.60 -22.01 -17.54
C GLN A 389 -7.75 -23.03 -17.48
N GLY A 390 -8.45 -23.09 -16.34
CA GLY A 390 -9.59 -23.99 -16.12
C GLY A 390 -10.95 -23.44 -16.52
N ARG A 391 -11.04 -22.21 -17.03
CA ARG A 391 -12.30 -21.46 -17.19
C ARG A 391 -13.36 -22.23 -17.99
N GLU A 392 -12.94 -22.89 -19.07
CA GLU A 392 -13.83 -23.67 -19.95
C GLU A 392 -14.45 -24.90 -19.28
N GLU A 393 -13.85 -25.42 -18.21
CA GLU A 393 -14.38 -26.57 -17.48
C GLU A 393 -15.46 -26.20 -16.46
N GLY A 394 -15.64 -24.90 -16.20
CA GLY A 394 -16.64 -24.37 -15.29
C GLY A 394 -16.55 -25.00 -13.88
N GLY A 395 -17.70 -25.38 -13.32
CA GLY A 395 -17.80 -25.90 -11.95
C GLY A 395 -17.12 -27.26 -11.69
N LYS A 396 -16.53 -27.90 -12.70
CA LYS A 396 -15.73 -29.12 -12.55
C LYS A 396 -14.41 -28.85 -11.84
N ILE A 397 -13.91 -27.62 -11.93
CA ILE A 397 -12.62 -27.19 -11.41
C ILE A 397 -12.82 -26.19 -10.27
N GLN A 398 -12.03 -26.36 -9.21
CA GLN A 398 -11.94 -25.37 -8.13
C GLN A 398 -10.47 -25.14 -7.80
N VAL A 399 -10.06 -23.88 -7.70
CA VAL A 399 -8.70 -23.53 -7.25
C VAL A 399 -8.78 -22.95 -5.85
N ARG A 400 -8.01 -23.52 -4.92
CA ARG A 400 -7.98 -23.15 -3.50
C ARG A 400 -6.54 -23.13 -2.96
N SER A 401 -6.26 -22.26 -1.99
CA SER A 401 -5.02 -22.35 -1.20
C SER A 401 -5.24 -23.09 0.12
N GLY A 402 -4.30 -23.97 0.46
CA GLY A 402 -4.16 -24.64 1.74
C GLY A 402 -3.01 -24.05 2.53
N ARG A 403 -3.16 -23.89 3.84
CA ARG A 403 -2.10 -23.35 4.71
C ARG A 403 -1.77 -24.32 5.83
N ALA A 404 -0.48 -24.54 6.05
CA ALA A 404 0.06 -25.25 7.20
C ALA A 404 1.19 -24.41 7.82
N ARG A 405 1.26 -24.37 9.16
CA ARG A 405 2.37 -23.67 9.82
C ARG A 405 3.62 -24.54 9.77
N ARG A 406 4.69 -23.99 9.20
CA ARG A 406 6.01 -24.59 9.07
C ARG A 406 6.94 -24.05 10.15
N VAL A 407 7.75 -24.93 10.71
CA VAL A 407 8.79 -24.61 11.69
C VAL A 407 10.07 -25.40 11.42
N PRO A 408 11.25 -24.84 11.73
CA PRO A 408 12.49 -25.61 11.69
C PRO A 408 12.45 -26.79 12.67
N GLU A 409 12.90 -27.95 12.24
CA GLU A 409 12.96 -29.15 13.08
C GLU A 409 13.86 -28.94 14.30
N ALA A 410 14.99 -28.26 14.12
CA ALA A 410 15.93 -27.93 15.20
C ALA A 410 15.29 -27.07 16.31
N GLU A 411 14.41 -26.13 15.97
CA GLU A 411 13.69 -25.32 16.97
C GLU A 411 12.71 -26.17 17.78
N VAL A 412 12.06 -27.15 17.14
CA VAL A 412 11.16 -28.09 17.82
C VAL A 412 11.92 -29.05 18.71
N ASP A 413 13.10 -29.51 18.28
CA ASP A 413 13.95 -30.41 19.06
C ASP A 413 14.60 -29.72 20.27
N ALA A 414 14.78 -28.40 20.22
CA ALA A 414 15.25 -27.60 21.35
C ALA A 414 14.18 -27.32 22.42
N LEU A 415 12.92 -27.72 22.20
CA LEU A 415 11.84 -27.47 23.15
C LEU A 415 11.99 -28.30 24.44
N PRO A 416 11.70 -27.72 25.61
CA PRO A 416 11.80 -28.44 26.88
C PRO A 416 10.82 -29.61 26.92
N ASN A 417 11.29 -30.79 27.34
CA ASN A 417 10.47 -32.00 27.49
C ASN A 417 9.74 -32.48 26.20
N MET A 418 10.28 -32.15 25.02
CA MET A 418 9.76 -32.63 23.74
C MET A 418 10.22 -34.07 23.43
N SER A 419 9.33 -35.05 23.59
CA SER A 419 9.63 -36.44 23.23
C SER A 419 9.32 -36.75 21.76
N LYS A 420 9.93 -37.81 21.20
CA LYS A 420 9.64 -38.27 19.82
C LYS A 420 8.15 -38.53 19.57
N ILE A 421 7.44 -39.06 20.58
CA ILE A 421 6.00 -39.34 20.49
C ILE A 421 5.21 -38.02 20.43
N ARG A 422 5.50 -37.07 21.34
CA ARG A 422 4.86 -35.75 21.36
C ARG A 422 5.10 -35.00 20.05
N LYS A 423 6.34 -35.02 19.55
CA LYS A 423 6.74 -34.46 18.24
C LYS A 423 5.89 -35.05 17.11
N LYS A 424 5.77 -36.38 17.01
CA LYS A 424 4.96 -37.06 15.99
C LYS A 424 3.46 -36.79 16.11
N GLN A 425 2.94 -36.49 17.30
CA GLN A 425 1.53 -36.15 17.51
C GLN A 425 1.21 -34.70 17.13
N LEU A 426 2.13 -33.77 17.42
CA LEU A 426 1.95 -32.33 17.16
C LEU A 426 2.33 -31.94 15.73
N PHE A 427 3.30 -32.64 15.14
CA PHE A 427 3.92 -32.28 13.87
C PHE A 427 3.92 -33.42 12.85
N GLY A 428 3.81 -33.06 11.57
CA GLY A 428 4.12 -33.90 10.42
C GLY A 428 5.44 -33.49 9.78
N LYS A 429 6.10 -34.41 9.07
CA LYS A 429 7.30 -34.09 8.28
C LYS A 429 6.91 -33.22 7.10
N ASP A 430 7.62 -32.13 6.86
CA ASP A 430 7.48 -31.40 5.60
C ASP A 430 8.29 -32.12 4.52
N THR A 431 7.61 -32.73 3.54
CA THR A 431 8.26 -33.42 2.43
C THR A 431 8.84 -32.47 1.39
N THR A 432 8.49 -31.18 1.46
CA THR A 432 8.89 -30.17 0.47
C THR A 432 10.14 -29.40 0.86
N ARG A 433 10.53 -29.46 2.15
CA ARG A 433 11.72 -28.78 2.65
C ARG A 433 12.35 -29.58 3.80
N GLU A 434 13.56 -30.06 3.56
CA GLU A 434 14.33 -30.82 4.53
C GLU A 434 14.61 -29.99 5.80
N GLY A 435 14.65 -30.66 6.96
CA GLY A 435 14.87 -30.02 8.26
C GLY A 435 13.71 -29.15 8.74
N THR A 436 12.51 -29.30 8.17
CA THR A 436 11.31 -28.57 8.61
C THR A 436 10.13 -29.50 8.90
N LEU A 437 9.25 -29.02 9.79
CA LEU A 437 8.06 -29.73 10.23
C LEU A 437 6.82 -28.86 10.04
N LEU A 438 5.69 -29.51 9.83
CA LEU A 438 4.38 -28.86 9.74
C LEU A 438 3.56 -29.15 11.00
N PHE A 439 2.96 -28.12 11.58
CA PHE A 439 1.95 -28.34 12.62
C PHE A 439 0.76 -29.11 12.04
N LYS A 440 0.33 -30.17 12.74
CA LYS A 440 -0.93 -30.86 12.43
C LYS A 440 -2.17 -30.03 12.79
N PRO A 441 -2.20 -29.29 13.92
CA PRO A 441 -3.29 -28.35 14.19
C PRO A 441 -3.31 -27.22 13.15
N LYS A 442 -4.52 -26.85 12.70
CA LYS A 442 -4.73 -25.74 11.75
C LYS A 442 -5.02 -24.41 12.45
N THR A 443 -5.51 -24.45 13.69
CA THR A 443 -5.87 -23.25 14.46
C THR A 443 -5.24 -23.26 15.85
N ALA A 444 -5.09 -22.08 16.46
CA ALA A 444 -4.58 -21.95 17.82
C ALA A 444 -5.48 -22.69 18.84
N GLN A 445 -6.79 -22.72 18.60
CA GLN A 445 -7.73 -23.47 19.42
C GLN A 445 -7.53 -24.99 19.28
N GLN A 446 -7.27 -25.50 18.07
CA GLN A 446 -6.95 -26.90 17.87
C GLN A 446 -5.62 -27.27 18.53
N LEU A 447 -4.61 -26.38 18.45
CA LEU A 447 -3.36 -26.57 19.16
C LEU A 447 -3.60 -26.62 20.67
N GLY A 448 -4.33 -25.65 21.23
CA GLY A 448 -4.70 -25.63 22.65
C GLY A 448 -5.35 -26.93 23.12
N LYS A 449 -6.39 -27.39 22.41
CA LYS A 449 -7.07 -28.66 22.70
C LYS A 449 -6.10 -29.84 22.67
N LEU A 450 -5.25 -29.92 21.63
CA LEU A 450 -4.29 -31.01 21.49
C LEU A 450 -3.24 -30.99 22.61
N MET A 451 -2.77 -29.81 23.02
CA MET A 451 -1.86 -29.67 24.16
C MET A 451 -2.51 -30.12 25.47
N THR A 452 -3.79 -29.82 25.68
CA THR A 452 -4.56 -30.30 26.84
C THR A 452 -4.74 -31.81 26.81
N THR A 453 -5.10 -32.40 25.66
CA THR A 453 -5.26 -33.85 25.51
C THR A 453 -3.97 -34.62 25.73
N LEU A 454 -2.82 -34.05 25.33
CA LEU A 454 -1.51 -34.64 25.55
C LEU A 454 -0.97 -34.38 26.97
N SER A 455 -1.73 -33.68 27.83
CA SER A 455 -1.34 -33.31 29.19
C SER A 455 0.05 -32.66 29.26
N LEU A 456 0.32 -31.73 28.35
CA LEU A 456 1.63 -31.07 28.28
C LEU A 456 1.86 -30.15 29.48
N GLU A 457 3.10 -30.04 29.91
CA GLU A 457 3.51 -29.16 31.01
C GLU A 457 3.39 -27.68 30.58
N SER A 458 3.10 -26.77 31.52
CA SER A 458 2.87 -25.33 31.25
C SER A 458 4.02 -24.68 30.47
N GLU A 459 5.25 -25.02 30.82
CA GLU A 459 6.46 -24.50 30.15
C GLU A 459 6.50 -24.89 28.66
N LEU A 460 6.21 -26.16 28.34
CA LEU A 460 6.16 -26.63 26.96
C LEU A 460 4.96 -26.02 26.20
N GLN A 461 3.82 -25.83 26.86
CA GLN A 461 2.68 -25.15 26.24
C GLN A 461 3.01 -23.70 25.84
N GLN A 462 3.69 -22.96 26.72
CA GLN A 462 4.10 -21.58 26.45
C GLN A 462 5.12 -21.53 25.30
N ALA A 463 6.10 -22.44 25.30
CA ALA A 463 7.11 -22.52 24.25
C ALA A 463 6.48 -22.90 22.89
N LEU A 464 5.55 -23.86 22.85
CA LEU A 464 4.79 -24.21 21.65
C LEU A 464 3.92 -23.06 21.16
N ALA A 465 3.27 -22.32 22.05
CA ALA A 465 2.49 -21.14 21.69
C ALA A 465 3.37 -20.02 21.12
N ALA A 466 4.60 -19.85 21.63
CA ALA A 466 5.57 -18.89 21.11
C ALA A 466 6.05 -19.28 19.70
N ILE A 467 6.41 -20.55 19.49
CA ILE A 467 6.77 -21.07 18.17
C ILE A 467 5.59 -20.95 17.19
N TRP A 468 4.38 -21.33 17.61
CA TRP A 468 3.17 -21.21 16.77
C TRP A 468 2.95 -19.79 16.26
N LYS A 469 3.17 -18.77 17.09
CA LYS A 469 3.01 -17.36 16.71
C LYS A 469 4.04 -16.92 15.65
N LYS A 470 5.27 -17.44 15.72
CA LYS A 470 6.37 -17.11 14.81
C LYS A 470 6.40 -17.97 13.54
N ALA A 471 5.76 -19.14 13.56
CA ALA A 471 5.77 -20.10 12.47
C ALA A 471 5.24 -19.50 11.17
N VAL A 472 6.03 -19.62 10.10
CA VAL A 472 5.68 -19.17 8.74
C VAL A 472 4.66 -20.15 8.15
N PHE A 473 3.79 -19.67 7.27
CA PHE A 473 2.87 -20.55 6.56
C PHE A 473 3.56 -21.16 5.33
N ARG A 474 3.56 -22.48 5.23
CA ARG A 474 3.60 -23.18 3.95
C ARG A 474 2.24 -23.02 3.30
N VAL A 475 2.23 -22.55 2.05
CA VAL A 475 1.00 -22.37 1.27
C VAL A 475 1.05 -23.30 0.06
N ASP A 476 0.04 -24.17 -0.05
CA ASP A 476 -0.18 -25.05 -1.20
C ASP A 476 -1.31 -24.47 -2.05
N ILE A 477 -1.06 -24.19 -3.32
CA ILE A 477 -2.09 -23.76 -4.27
C ILE A 477 -2.57 -24.99 -5.04
N MET A 478 -3.83 -25.34 -4.86
CA MET A 478 -4.41 -26.60 -5.31
C MET A 478 -5.45 -26.39 -6.39
N VAL A 479 -5.28 -27.08 -7.52
CA VAL A 479 -6.32 -27.26 -8.54
C VAL A 479 -7.06 -28.55 -8.23
N LEU A 480 -8.34 -28.45 -7.92
CA LEU A 480 -9.22 -29.56 -7.56
C LEU A 480 -10.13 -29.89 -8.75
N ILE A 481 -9.91 -31.03 -9.37
CA ILE A 481 -10.70 -31.53 -10.50
C ILE A 481 -11.71 -32.55 -9.97
N ASN A 482 -13.01 -32.25 -10.03
CA ASN A 482 -14.07 -33.13 -9.55
C ASN A 482 -14.28 -34.30 -10.53
N LEU A 483 -13.87 -35.50 -10.12
CA LEU A 483 -13.93 -36.70 -10.95
C LEU A 483 -15.37 -37.13 -11.29
N GLU A 484 -16.32 -36.91 -10.39
CA GLU A 484 -17.73 -37.26 -10.61
C GLU A 484 -18.38 -36.35 -11.67
N LEU A 485 -18.13 -35.04 -11.58
CA LEU A 485 -18.66 -34.07 -12.54
C LEU A 485 -18.03 -34.25 -13.93
N VAL A 486 -16.74 -34.59 -13.99
CA VAL A 486 -16.09 -34.92 -15.25
C VAL A 486 -16.69 -36.21 -15.83
N ALA A 487 -16.84 -37.27 -15.02
CA ALA A 487 -17.39 -38.55 -15.46
C ALA A 487 -18.83 -38.44 -16.01
N ARG A 488 -19.67 -37.56 -15.46
CA ARG A 488 -21.04 -37.33 -15.97
C ARG A 488 -21.08 -36.73 -17.37
N GLY A 489 -20.03 -36.03 -17.78
CA GLY A 489 -19.96 -35.31 -19.05
C GLY A 489 -19.17 -36.02 -20.16
N THR A 490 -18.70 -37.25 -19.95
CA THR A 490 -17.87 -37.97 -20.93
C THR A 490 -18.06 -39.48 -20.85
N THR A 491 -17.90 -40.16 -21.99
CA THR A 491 -17.82 -41.63 -22.07
C THR A 491 -16.39 -42.14 -21.86
N ASN A 492 -15.37 -41.28 -22.00
CA ASN A 492 -13.96 -41.62 -21.81
C ASN A 492 -13.31 -40.69 -20.79
N LEU A 493 -13.42 -41.06 -19.51
CA LEU A 493 -12.87 -40.28 -18.40
C LEU A 493 -11.35 -40.10 -18.50
N LYS A 494 -10.61 -41.10 -18.96
CA LYS A 494 -9.14 -41.03 -19.05
C LYS A 494 -8.69 -40.00 -20.08
N ALA A 495 -9.29 -40.02 -21.28
CA ALA A 495 -9.00 -39.03 -22.32
C ALA A 495 -9.38 -37.63 -21.86
N ARG A 496 -10.56 -37.46 -21.25
CA ARG A 496 -10.99 -36.14 -20.76
C ARG A 496 -10.12 -35.60 -19.63
N LEU A 497 -9.66 -36.45 -18.72
CA LEU A 497 -8.71 -36.05 -17.68
C LEU A 497 -7.36 -35.67 -18.29
N ALA A 498 -6.88 -36.38 -19.31
CA ALA A 498 -5.64 -36.01 -20.01
C ALA A 498 -5.76 -34.63 -20.66
N GLU A 499 -6.87 -34.32 -21.33
CA GLU A 499 -7.15 -32.98 -21.89
C GLU A 499 -7.14 -31.90 -20.80
N ILE A 500 -7.78 -32.15 -19.65
CA ILE A 500 -7.79 -31.19 -18.54
C ILE A 500 -6.38 -31.00 -17.98
N LEU A 501 -5.62 -32.07 -17.78
CA LEU A 501 -4.24 -32.01 -17.29
C LEU A 501 -3.31 -31.29 -18.27
N ASP A 502 -3.56 -31.43 -19.58
CA ASP A 502 -2.80 -30.78 -20.64
C ASP A 502 -3.00 -29.25 -20.63
N LYS A 503 -4.23 -28.78 -20.33
CA LYS A 503 -4.50 -27.34 -20.12
C LYS A 503 -3.68 -26.72 -18.99
N TYR A 504 -3.33 -27.51 -17.98
CA TYR A 504 -2.47 -27.09 -16.88
C TYR A 504 -0.97 -27.35 -17.15
N GLY A 505 -0.62 -27.90 -18.30
CA GLY A 505 0.76 -28.26 -18.64
C GLY A 505 1.35 -29.40 -17.80
N VAL A 506 0.49 -30.18 -17.13
CA VAL A 506 0.90 -31.29 -16.23
C VAL A 506 0.61 -32.67 -16.83
N ALA A 507 0.05 -32.73 -18.04
CA ALA A 507 -0.10 -33.99 -18.77
C ALA A 507 1.29 -34.54 -19.07
N LYS A 508 1.66 -35.57 -18.29
CA LYS A 508 2.84 -36.42 -18.42
C LYS A 508 3.51 -36.38 -19.81
N ARG A 509 4.69 -35.75 -19.87
CA ARG A 509 5.84 -36.21 -20.67
C ARG A 509 6.40 -37.56 -20.17
N THR A 510 5.71 -38.27 -19.28
CA THR A 510 6.04 -39.67 -18.98
C THR A 510 5.49 -40.58 -20.09
N ALA A 511 6.20 -40.67 -21.19
CA ALA A 511 6.40 -41.98 -21.79
C ALA A 511 7.56 -42.62 -21.01
N PRO A 512 7.36 -43.73 -20.28
CA PRO A 512 8.48 -44.62 -20.03
C PRO A 512 8.91 -45.17 -21.39
N ASP A 513 10.22 -45.14 -21.68
CA ASP A 513 10.80 -46.02 -22.69
C ASP A 513 10.31 -47.44 -22.40
N SER A 514 9.40 -47.92 -23.24
CA SER A 514 8.89 -49.28 -23.15
C SER A 514 10.06 -50.21 -23.44
N GLU A 515 10.42 -50.96 -22.40
CA GLU A 515 11.02 -52.30 -22.43
C GLU A 515 11.30 -52.82 -23.86
N SER A 516 12.58 -52.82 -24.22
CA SER A 516 13.06 -53.75 -25.25
C SER A 516 12.73 -55.17 -24.77
N PRO A 517 12.04 -56.00 -25.56
CA PRO A 517 11.72 -57.36 -25.16
C PRO A 517 13.02 -58.16 -24.95
N PRO A 518 13.08 -59.10 -24.00
CA PRO A 518 14.24 -59.97 -23.85
C PRO A 518 14.39 -60.80 -25.13
N GLU A 519 15.58 -60.72 -25.75
CA GLU A 519 16.00 -61.58 -26.84
C GLU A 519 15.88 -63.04 -26.42
N ALA A 520 14.97 -63.77 -27.08
CA ALA A 520 14.90 -65.21 -26.98
C ALA A 520 16.18 -65.81 -27.61
N SER A 521 17.04 -66.40 -26.78
CA SER A 521 18.18 -67.18 -27.25
C SER A 521 17.67 -68.47 -27.95
N PRO A 522 18.21 -68.84 -29.13
CA PRO A 522 17.88 -70.09 -29.80
C PRO A 522 18.63 -71.28 -29.19
N PRO A 523 18.16 -72.53 -29.42
CA PRO A 523 18.67 -73.71 -28.75
C PRO A 523 19.90 -74.30 -29.46
N GLY A 524 20.92 -74.59 -28.66
CA GLY A 524 21.82 -75.75 -28.80
C GLY A 524 22.92 -75.71 -29.87
N GLU A 525 24.18 -75.77 -29.42
CA GLU A 525 25.18 -76.69 -29.98
C GLU A 525 26.26 -77.01 -28.92
N GLN A 526 26.61 -78.29 -28.84
CA GLN A 526 27.51 -78.91 -27.85
C GLN A 526 28.99 -78.55 -28.08
N PRO A 527 29.86 -78.75 -27.07
CA PRO A 527 31.26 -78.34 -27.13
C PRO A 527 32.13 -79.36 -27.87
N GLY A 528 33.05 -78.87 -28.70
CA GLY A 528 34.17 -79.64 -29.23
C GLY A 528 35.39 -78.75 -29.43
N GLY A 529 36.48 -79.04 -28.71
CA GLY A 529 37.79 -78.40 -28.87
C GLY A 529 38.40 -77.94 -27.57
#